data_AF-A0A820IIE3-F1
#
_entry.id   AF-A0A820IIE3-F1
#
_cell.length_a   1.000
_cell.length_b   1.000
_cell.length_c   1.000
_cell.angle_alpha   90.00
_cell.angle_beta   90.00
_cell.angle_gamma   90.00
#
_symmetry.space_group_name_H-M   'P 1'
#
loop_
_entity.id
_entity.type
_entity.pdbx_description
1 polymer ?
#
loop_
_entity_poly.entity_id
_entity_poly.type
_entity_poly.pdbx_seq_one_letter_code
_entity_poly.pdbx_strand_id
1 'polypeptide(L)'
;MKATLPKRILSHPLSSNKQRLWCIFSDGSVTPVYTYDSKYGNERVSLLDCPLSQFAIDQLWKLNQTIRVYLASTNTTTNKRKIPILKAFVSVPVVSVISSNSSQESFTLCTSPLQNSAKYLVQWIEFHRLVGFSKFVIYNTTDTNNHLSTIINIYAQKYPGLVDVVQWNFHTLGLVDVFPGRYFQVEALHDCLIRYGDQTEWLGMFDLDEYIVPLHPYQTIVDYVYENFGRRIIGSISFRSLFFCSKNSSEYTPEEKDTRRLTIERFIFRAPHEYKKGRKKYLYRPRFVQYLSIHNQIIG
;
A
#
# COMPACT_ATOMS: atom_id res chain seq x y z
N MET A 1 3.19 17.59 26.83
CA MET A 1 1.75 17.85 26.58
C MET A 1 1.18 16.67 25.79
N LYS A 2 0.11 16.05 26.30
CA LYS A 2 -0.51 14.86 25.70
C LYS A 2 -1.24 15.24 24.41
N ALA A 3 -0.66 14.88 23.25
CA ALA A 3 -1.36 14.95 21.96
C ALA A 3 -2.45 13.87 21.94
N THR A 4 -3.70 14.32 21.92
CA THR A 4 -4.87 13.44 21.82
C THR A 4 -5.01 13.00 20.36
N LEU A 5 -4.92 11.69 20.09
CA LEU A 5 -5.13 11.12 18.75
C LEU A 5 -6.46 11.61 18.14
N PRO A 6 -6.49 12.07 16.88
CA PRO A 6 -7.74 12.45 16.23
C PRO A 6 -8.67 11.24 16.09
N LYS A 7 -9.94 11.46 16.40
CA LYS A 7 -11.03 10.49 16.29
C LYS A 7 -11.14 9.96 14.84
N ARG A 8 -11.11 8.64 14.73
CA ARG A 8 -11.67 7.77 13.65
C ARG A 8 -11.90 8.46 12.29
N ILE A 9 -10.93 8.34 11.39
CA ILE A 9 -11.04 8.71 9.98
C ILE A 9 -12.06 7.78 9.31
N LEU A 10 -13.25 8.31 9.04
CA LEU A 10 -14.25 7.67 8.19
C LEU A 10 -14.11 8.27 6.79
N SER A 11 -13.81 7.44 5.80
CA SER A 11 -14.05 7.77 4.40
C SER A 11 -15.55 7.89 4.21
N HIS A 12 -16.04 9.11 4.05
CA HIS A 12 -17.43 9.35 3.69
C HIS A 12 -17.47 9.89 2.27
N PRO A 13 -18.39 9.41 1.40
CA PRO A 13 -18.71 10.18 0.20
C PRO A 13 -19.16 11.57 0.67
N LEU A 14 -18.71 12.63 -0.03
CA LEU A 14 -19.17 14.00 0.23
C LEU A 14 -20.69 14.01 0.40
N SER A 15 -21.11 14.13 1.65
CA SER A 15 -22.49 14.15 2.10
C SER A 15 -22.75 15.47 2.85
N SER A 16 -22.15 16.57 2.36
CA SER A 16 -22.73 17.89 2.62
C SER A 16 -23.76 18.16 1.52
N ASN A 17 -24.99 18.41 1.92
CA ASN A 17 -26.17 18.55 1.07
C ASN A 17 -26.02 19.62 -0.03
N LYS A 18 -25.46 19.28 -1.20
CA LYS A 18 -25.86 19.76 -2.55
C LYS A 18 -24.94 19.34 -3.72
N GLN A 19 -23.75 18.79 -3.49
CA GLN A 19 -22.79 18.56 -4.58
C GLN A 19 -22.06 17.21 -4.43
N ARG A 20 -22.27 16.29 -5.39
CA ARG A 20 -21.49 15.05 -5.50
C ARG A 20 -20.41 15.22 -6.56
N LEU A 21 -19.20 14.77 -6.26
CA LEU A 21 -18.06 14.81 -7.17
C LEU A 21 -17.82 13.46 -7.83
N TRP A 22 -17.35 13.50 -9.07
CA TRP A 22 -17.10 12.34 -9.93
C TRP A 22 -15.82 12.53 -10.72
N CYS A 23 -15.07 11.45 -10.92
CA CYS A 23 -13.95 11.41 -11.84
C CYS A 23 -14.41 10.84 -13.17
N ILE A 24 -14.23 11.58 -14.26
CA ILE A 24 -14.55 11.14 -15.62
C ILE A 24 -13.25 10.90 -16.35
N PHE A 25 -13.05 9.69 -16.88
CA PHE A 25 -11.86 9.34 -17.63
C PHE A 25 -12.03 9.68 -19.12
N SER A 26 -10.93 9.63 -19.88
CA SER A 26 -10.92 9.97 -21.32
C SER A 26 -11.87 9.14 -22.19
N ASP A 27 -12.19 7.92 -21.79
CA ASP A 27 -13.15 7.05 -22.48
C ASP A 27 -14.61 7.33 -22.09
N GLY A 28 -14.85 8.26 -21.15
CA GLY A 28 -16.16 8.58 -20.61
C GLY A 28 -16.57 7.72 -19.42
N SER A 29 -15.75 6.75 -18.99
CA SER A 29 -16.00 5.99 -17.76
C SER A 29 -15.97 6.91 -16.54
N VAL A 30 -16.75 6.55 -15.50
CA VAL A 30 -16.94 7.42 -14.34
C VAL A 30 -16.80 6.67 -13.03
N THR A 31 -16.02 7.21 -12.10
CA THR A 31 -15.88 6.71 -10.73
C THR A 31 -16.28 7.79 -9.70
N PRO A 32 -16.77 7.40 -8.51
CA PRO A 32 -17.07 8.35 -7.44
C PRO A 32 -15.76 8.92 -6.86
N VAL A 33 -15.79 10.18 -6.42
CA VAL A 33 -14.66 10.80 -5.72
C VAL A 33 -14.72 10.48 -4.24
N TYR A 34 -13.59 10.07 -3.67
CA TYR A 34 -13.39 9.98 -2.22
C TYR A 34 -12.67 11.23 -1.73
N THR A 35 -13.06 11.74 -0.57
CA THR A 35 -12.48 12.97 -0.03
C THR A 35 -11.84 12.78 1.33
N TYR A 36 -10.69 13.41 1.52
CA TYR A 36 -10.00 13.51 2.80
C TYR A 36 -9.86 14.98 3.15
N ASP A 37 -10.62 15.40 4.16
CA ASP A 37 -10.59 16.78 4.62
C ASP A 37 -9.65 16.92 5.82
N SER A 38 -8.77 17.91 5.76
CA SER A 38 -7.90 18.31 6.86
C SER A 38 -7.99 19.81 7.13
N LYS A 39 -7.64 20.21 8.36
CA LYS A 39 -7.52 21.61 8.75
C LYS A 39 -6.04 21.94 8.94
N TYR A 40 -5.60 23.01 8.31
CA TYR A 40 -4.24 23.53 8.45
C TYR A 40 -4.31 25.02 8.78
N GLY A 41 -3.99 25.38 10.02
CA GLY A 41 -4.28 26.72 10.55
C GLY A 41 -5.78 27.04 10.46
N ASN A 42 -6.12 28.12 9.75
CA ASN A 42 -7.51 28.55 9.48
C ASN A 42 -8.07 28.00 8.16
N GLU A 43 -7.25 27.32 7.36
CA GLU A 43 -7.63 26.80 6.05
C GLU A 43 -8.15 25.37 6.13
N ARG A 44 -9.06 25.02 5.20
CA ARG A 44 -9.49 23.64 4.96
C ARG A 44 -8.88 23.18 3.66
N VAL A 45 -8.16 22.07 3.72
CA VAL A 45 -7.58 21.43 2.54
C VAL A 45 -8.29 20.10 2.35
N SER A 46 -8.79 19.88 1.16
CA SER A 46 -9.47 18.64 0.76
C SER A 46 -8.64 17.93 -0.29
N LEU A 47 -8.33 16.67 -0.03
CA LEU A 47 -7.72 15.77 -1.00
C LEU A 47 -8.80 14.92 -1.66
N LEU A 48 -8.72 14.79 -2.99
CA LEU A 48 -9.72 14.11 -3.80
C LEU A 48 -9.08 12.89 -4.47
N ASP A 49 -9.53 11.71 -4.08
CA ASP A 49 -9.11 10.44 -4.67
C ASP A 49 -10.08 10.02 -5.77
N CYS A 50 -9.51 9.68 -6.92
CA CYS A 50 -10.22 9.10 -8.06
C CYS A 50 -9.89 7.61 -8.18
N PRO A 51 -10.78 6.70 -7.76
CA PRO A 51 -10.63 5.28 -8.08
C PRO A 51 -10.45 5.09 -9.58
N LEU A 52 -9.56 4.20 -9.97
CA LEU A 52 -9.31 3.87 -11.37
C LEU A 52 -10.54 3.21 -11.97
N SER A 53 -10.91 3.62 -13.19
CA SER A 53 -11.86 2.84 -14.00
C SER A 53 -11.17 1.63 -14.61
N GLN A 54 -11.95 0.65 -15.10
CA GLN A 54 -11.38 -0.48 -15.82
C GLN A 54 -10.55 -0.02 -17.03
N PHE A 55 -11.03 0.99 -17.76
CA PHE A 55 -10.26 1.61 -18.83
C PHE A 55 -8.91 2.12 -18.33
N ALA A 56 -8.87 2.85 -17.22
CA ALA A 56 -7.62 3.37 -16.68
C ALA A 56 -6.66 2.23 -16.29
N ILE A 57 -7.15 1.18 -15.63
CA ILE A 57 -6.35 -0.01 -15.29
C ILE A 57 -5.79 -0.67 -16.56
N ASP A 58 -6.61 -0.84 -17.59
CA ASP A 58 -6.20 -1.42 -18.87
C ASP A 58 -5.18 -0.57 -19.62
N GLN A 59 -5.03 0.71 -19.27
CA GLN A 59 -4.02 1.62 -19.83
C GLN A 59 -2.75 1.75 -18.97
N LEU A 60 -2.79 1.47 -17.65
CA LEU A 60 -1.69 1.75 -16.73
C LEU A 60 -0.33 1.23 -17.20
N TRP A 61 -0.31 0.04 -17.79
CA TRP A 61 0.91 -0.66 -18.17
C TRP A 61 1.10 -0.76 -19.70
N LYS A 62 0.45 0.12 -20.46
CA LYS A 62 0.68 0.28 -21.90
C LYS A 62 1.66 1.43 -22.13
N LEU A 63 2.63 1.23 -23.03
CA LEU A 63 3.66 2.23 -23.34
C LEU A 63 3.05 3.57 -23.81
N ASN A 64 3.57 4.67 -23.29
CA ASN A 64 3.28 6.06 -23.72
C ASN A 64 1.80 6.47 -23.68
N GLN A 65 1.03 5.98 -22.70
CA GLN A 65 -0.36 6.41 -22.52
C GLN A 65 -0.49 7.60 -21.57
N THR A 66 -1.39 8.53 -21.91
CA THR A 66 -1.79 9.63 -21.01
C THR A 66 -3.24 9.41 -20.61
N ILE A 67 -3.50 9.27 -19.30
CA ILE A 67 -4.85 9.11 -18.77
C ILE A 67 -5.39 10.49 -18.39
N ARG A 68 -6.41 10.96 -19.11
CA ARG A 68 -7.07 12.23 -18.77
C ARG A 68 -8.17 11.97 -17.76
N VAL A 69 -8.18 12.72 -16.66
CA VAL A 69 -9.19 12.62 -15.60
C VAL A 69 -9.80 13.99 -15.35
N TYR A 70 -11.11 14.08 -15.52
CA TYR A 70 -11.89 15.28 -15.30
C TYR A 70 -12.64 15.17 -13.98
N LEU A 71 -12.48 16.16 -13.11
CA LEU A 71 -13.33 16.29 -11.94
C LEU A 71 -14.63 16.96 -12.36
N ALA A 72 -15.73 16.26 -12.17
CA ALA A 72 -17.06 16.75 -12.47
C ALA A 72 -17.91 16.81 -11.21
N SER A 73 -18.82 17.77 -11.18
CA SER A 73 -19.82 17.92 -10.13
C SER A 73 -21.21 17.64 -10.68
N THR A 74 -22.05 16.97 -9.89
CA THR A 74 -23.50 16.92 -10.11
C THR A 74 -24.21 17.82 -9.10
N ASN A 75 -24.98 18.78 -9.59
CA ASN A 75 -25.89 19.57 -8.76
C ASN A 75 -27.17 18.77 -8.51
N THR A 76 -27.50 18.51 -7.24
CA THR A 76 -28.65 17.68 -6.86
C THR A 76 -30.00 18.33 -7.16
N THR A 77 -30.04 19.63 -7.52
CA THR A 77 -31.29 20.34 -7.84
C THR A 77 -31.72 20.26 -9.30
N THR A 78 -30.85 19.90 -10.25
CA THR A 78 -31.15 19.94 -11.70
C THR A 78 -31.08 18.58 -12.40
N ASN A 79 -30.98 17.49 -11.63
CA ASN A 79 -31.27 16.13 -12.07
C ASN A 79 -30.80 15.75 -13.49
N LYS A 80 -29.47 15.76 -13.75
CA LYS A 80 -28.71 14.73 -14.56
C LYS A 80 -27.41 15.16 -15.25
N ARG A 81 -26.99 16.43 -15.29
CA ARG A 81 -25.72 16.78 -15.99
C ARG A 81 -24.52 16.85 -15.04
N LYS A 82 -23.51 16.00 -15.30
CA LYS A 82 -22.16 16.11 -14.74
C LYS A 82 -21.46 17.27 -15.45
N ILE A 83 -21.21 18.36 -14.74
CA ILE A 83 -20.51 19.51 -15.31
C ILE A 83 -19.04 19.38 -14.91
N PRO A 84 -18.09 19.25 -15.86
CA PRO A 84 -16.66 19.27 -15.55
C PRO A 84 -16.32 20.62 -14.92
N ILE A 85 -15.78 20.60 -13.70
CA ILE A 85 -15.44 21.82 -12.94
C ILE A 85 -13.93 22.03 -12.84
N LEU A 86 -13.13 20.96 -12.96
CA LEU A 86 -11.68 21.03 -12.94
C LEU A 86 -11.10 19.94 -13.85
N LYS A 87 -10.08 20.29 -14.63
CA LYS A 87 -9.35 19.35 -15.49
C LYS A 87 -8.03 19.02 -14.82
N ALA A 88 -7.78 17.74 -14.55
CA ALA A 88 -6.48 17.25 -14.13
C ALA A 88 -5.88 16.39 -15.25
N PHE A 89 -4.58 16.51 -15.44
CA PHE A 89 -3.85 15.67 -16.39
C PHE A 89 -2.96 14.75 -15.57
N VAL A 90 -3.25 13.45 -15.60
CA VAL A 90 -2.38 12.46 -14.98
C VAL A 90 -1.59 11.79 -16.10
N SER A 91 -0.35 12.23 -16.27
CA SER A 91 0.61 11.46 -17.04
C SER A 91 1.13 10.38 -16.10
N VAL A 92 0.80 9.13 -16.37
CA VAL A 92 1.40 8.01 -15.64
C VAL A 92 2.73 7.72 -16.36
N PRO A 93 3.89 8.08 -15.80
CA PRO A 93 5.17 7.75 -16.42
C PRO A 93 5.35 6.23 -16.31
N VAL A 94 5.07 5.52 -17.40
CA VAL A 94 5.46 4.11 -17.49
C VAL A 94 6.97 4.10 -17.70
N VAL A 95 7.71 3.91 -16.61
CA VAL A 95 9.11 3.51 -16.71
C VAL A 95 9.07 2.12 -17.32
N SER A 96 9.48 2.01 -18.58
CA SER A 96 9.73 0.72 -19.21
C SER A 96 10.90 0.06 -18.47
N VAL A 97 10.62 -0.64 -17.37
CA VAL A 97 11.57 -1.58 -16.82
C VAL A 97 11.45 -2.81 -17.69
N ILE A 98 12.55 -3.07 -18.41
CA ILE A 98 12.77 -4.18 -19.34
C ILE A 98 12.10 -5.44 -18.79
N SER A 99 11.24 -6.06 -19.60
CA SER A 99 10.58 -7.31 -19.29
C SER A 99 11.63 -8.37 -18.92
N SER A 100 11.83 -8.60 -17.63
CA SER A 100 12.04 -9.98 -17.21
C SER A 100 10.70 -10.69 -17.47
N ASN A 101 10.74 -11.86 -18.11
CA ASN A 101 9.56 -12.71 -18.27
C ASN A 101 8.81 -12.72 -16.93
N SER A 102 7.64 -12.07 -16.86
CA SER A 102 6.81 -12.14 -15.67
C SER A 102 6.43 -13.60 -15.52
N SER A 103 7.09 -14.30 -14.60
CA SER A 103 6.66 -15.65 -14.26
C SER A 103 5.22 -15.53 -13.77
N GLN A 104 4.38 -16.46 -14.20
CA GLN A 104 2.98 -16.59 -13.81
C GLN A 104 2.83 -16.94 -12.32
N GLU A 105 3.86 -16.64 -11.51
CA GLU A 105 4.14 -17.06 -10.13
C GLU A 105 4.90 -15.99 -9.33
N SER A 106 4.99 -14.75 -9.81
CA SER A 106 5.70 -13.68 -9.11
C SER A 106 4.88 -13.04 -7.99
N PHE A 107 5.50 -12.93 -6.81
CA PHE A 107 4.92 -12.34 -5.61
C PHE A 107 5.80 -11.18 -5.14
N THR A 108 5.21 -9.99 -5.07
CA THR A 108 5.91 -8.76 -4.66
C THR A 108 5.38 -8.26 -3.31
N LEU A 109 6.29 -7.91 -2.40
CA LEU A 109 5.93 -7.11 -1.21
C LEU A 109 6.53 -5.72 -1.29
N CYS A 110 5.67 -4.74 -1.04
CA CYS A 110 6.07 -3.37 -0.80
C CYS A 110 6.07 -3.10 0.71
N THR A 111 7.00 -2.26 1.16
CA THR A 111 6.99 -1.75 2.54
C THR A 111 6.16 -0.50 2.65
N SER A 112 5.54 -0.27 3.80
CA SER A 112 5.15 1.09 4.15
C SER A 112 6.38 2.02 4.15
N PRO A 113 6.21 3.34 3.95
CA PRO A 113 7.34 4.28 3.99
C PRO A 113 8.13 4.18 5.30
N LEU A 114 9.44 3.95 5.17
CA LEU A 114 10.32 3.59 6.28
C LEU A 114 11.18 4.74 6.76
N GLN A 115 11.20 4.97 8.08
CA GLN A 115 12.20 5.79 8.76
C GLN A 115 13.11 4.90 9.63
N ASN A 116 14.40 4.86 9.26
CA ASN A 116 15.53 4.34 10.05
C ASN A 116 15.29 3.01 10.82
N SER A 117 14.98 1.93 10.09
CA SER A 117 14.62 0.61 10.66
C SER A 117 15.47 -0.54 10.08
N ALA A 118 16.75 -0.27 9.81
CA ALA A 118 17.62 -1.15 9.02
C ALA A 118 17.74 -2.59 9.54
N LYS A 119 17.78 -2.76 10.86
CA LYS A 119 17.85 -4.09 11.50
C LYS A 119 16.63 -4.96 11.18
N TYR A 120 15.44 -4.37 11.15
CA TYR A 120 14.21 -5.10 10.88
C TYR A 120 14.05 -5.41 9.40
N LEU A 121 14.62 -4.57 8.52
CA LEU A 121 14.54 -4.76 7.08
C LEU A 121 15.18 -6.07 6.61
N VAL A 122 16.41 -6.35 7.06
CA VAL A 122 17.14 -7.58 6.69
C VAL A 122 16.33 -8.81 7.06
N GLN A 123 15.88 -8.87 8.31
CA GLN A 123 15.06 -9.97 8.80
C GLN A 123 13.77 -10.12 7.99
N TRP A 124 13.09 -9.01 7.71
CA TRP A 124 11.83 -9.00 7.00
C TRP A 124 12.00 -9.50 5.55
N ILE A 125 13.05 -9.05 4.84
CA ILE A 125 13.36 -9.52 3.48
C ILE A 125 13.68 -11.02 3.49
N GLU A 126 14.61 -11.46 4.32
CA GLU A 126 15.05 -12.87 4.33
C GLU A 126 13.91 -13.81 4.72
N PHE A 127 13.09 -13.45 5.72
CA PHE A 127 11.94 -14.25 6.09
C PHE A 127 10.93 -14.36 4.94
N HIS A 128 10.54 -13.22 4.34
CA HIS A 128 9.54 -13.24 3.29
C HIS A 128 10.05 -13.94 2.02
N ARG A 129 11.36 -13.87 1.76
CA ARG A 129 12.00 -14.62 0.67
C ARG A 129 11.92 -16.12 0.91
N LEU A 130 12.17 -16.58 2.15
CA LEU A 130 12.05 -17.99 2.53
C LEU A 130 10.64 -18.54 2.38
N VAL A 131 9.61 -17.74 2.67
CA VAL A 131 8.20 -18.16 2.50
C VAL A 131 7.67 -17.96 1.08
N GLY A 132 8.49 -17.53 0.12
CA GLY A 132 8.18 -17.59 -1.31
C GLY A 132 8.06 -16.26 -2.06
N PHE A 133 8.24 -15.10 -1.41
CA PHE A 133 8.21 -13.82 -2.13
C PHE A 133 9.46 -13.63 -3.00
N SER A 134 9.26 -13.16 -4.23
CA SER A 134 10.31 -13.06 -5.25
C SER A 134 10.84 -11.64 -5.45
N LYS A 135 10.11 -10.61 -5.00
CA LYS A 135 10.49 -9.20 -5.15
C LYS A 135 10.07 -8.36 -3.95
N PHE A 136 10.92 -7.43 -3.57
CA PHE A 136 10.72 -6.50 -2.47
C PHE A 136 10.91 -5.06 -2.95
N VAL A 137 9.97 -4.20 -2.58
CA VAL A 137 10.02 -2.78 -2.93
C VAL A 137 10.09 -1.97 -1.65
N ILE A 138 11.18 -1.25 -1.48
CA ILE A 138 11.48 -0.52 -0.26
C ILE A 138 11.22 0.96 -0.48
N TYR A 139 10.21 1.49 0.20
CA TYR A 139 9.92 2.92 0.22
C TYR A 139 10.79 3.60 1.29
N ASN A 140 11.95 4.11 0.87
CA ASN A 140 12.91 4.74 1.77
C ASN A 140 12.60 6.23 1.93
N THR A 141 12.25 6.67 3.15
CA THR A 141 12.04 8.10 3.44
C THR A 141 13.26 8.76 4.08
N THR A 142 14.34 8.01 4.25
CA THR A 142 15.57 8.51 4.88
C THR A 142 16.57 9.00 3.85
N ASP A 143 17.53 9.81 4.29
CA ASP A 143 18.62 10.24 3.43
C ASP A 143 19.44 9.06 2.90
N THR A 144 20.04 9.23 1.73
CA THR A 144 20.79 8.18 1.03
C THR A 144 22.12 7.81 1.71
N ASN A 145 22.54 8.55 2.75
CA ASN A 145 23.83 8.41 3.42
C ASN A 145 23.69 7.89 4.87
N ASN A 146 22.95 6.81 5.07
CA ASN A 146 22.80 6.18 6.38
C ASN A 146 22.86 4.65 6.30
N HIS A 147 22.85 3.99 7.46
CA HIS A 147 22.97 2.54 7.57
C HIS A 147 21.86 1.77 6.83
N LEU A 148 20.62 2.29 6.82
CA LEU A 148 19.50 1.71 6.06
C LEU A 148 19.80 1.73 4.56
N SER A 149 20.23 2.88 4.04
CA SER A 149 20.59 3.05 2.63
C SER A 149 21.79 2.17 2.24
N THR A 150 22.78 1.98 3.10
CA THR A 150 23.88 1.02 2.88
C THR A 150 23.38 -0.41 2.73
N ILE A 151 22.52 -0.88 3.66
CA ILE A 151 21.96 -2.24 3.60
C ILE A 151 21.15 -2.44 2.33
N ILE A 152 20.29 -1.48 2.01
CA ILE A 152 19.48 -1.49 0.78
C ILE A 152 20.36 -1.61 -0.46
N ASN A 153 21.42 -0.81 -0.56
CA ASN A 153 22.35 -0.85 -1.70
C ASN A 153 23.07 -2.19 -1.80
N ILE A 154 23.48 -2.79 -0.68
CA ILE A 154 24.08 -4.13 -0.67
C ILE A 154 23.10 -5.16 -1.25
N TYR A 155 21.83 -5.13 -0.85
CA TYR A 155 20.82 -6.04 -1.38
C TYR A 155 20.58 -5.84 -2.87
N ALA A 156 20.40 -4.58 -3.31
CA ALA A 156 20.17 -4.25 -4.71
C ALA A 156 21.35 -4.69 -5.61
N GLN A 157 22.59 -4.56 -5.14
CA GLN A 157 23.78 -5.00 -5.87
C GLN A 157 23.97 -6.52 -5.84
N LYS A 158 23.78 -7.16 -4.68
CA LYS A 158 24.04 -8.59 -4.48
C LYS A 158 22.97 -9.48 -5.12
N TYR A 159 21.72 -9.00 -5.16
CA TYR A 159 20.58 -9.75 -5.67
C TYR A 159 19.78 -8.91 -6.68
N PRO A 160 20.28 -8.74 -7.93
CA PRO A 160 19.59 -7.98 -8.96
C PRO A 160 18.16 -8.49 -9.17
N GLY A 161 17.18 -7.57 -9.16
CA GLY A 161 15.75 -7.87 -9.32
C GLY A 161 15.03 -8.35 -8.06
N LEU A 162 15.74 -8.66 -6.97
CA LEU A 162 15.13 -9.04 -5.69
C LEU A 162 14.62 -7.82 -4.92
N VAL A 163 15.40 -6.74 -4.89
CA VAL A 163 15.10 -5.53 -4.11
C VAL A 163 15.16 -4.30 -5.00
N ASP A 164 14.03 -3.61 -5.11
CA ASP A 164 13.94 -2.29 -5.72
C ASP A 164 13.71 -1.23 -4.64
N VAL A 165 14.25 -0.04 -4.87
CA VAL A 165 14.25 1.05 -3.90
C VAL A 165 13.55 2.24 -4.51
N VAL A 166 12.49 2.69 -3.85
CA VAL A 166 11.80 3.93 -4.19
C VAL A 166 12.20 4.96 -3.14
N GLN A 167 13.02 5.94 -3.55
CA GLN A 167 13.32 7.08 -2.69
C GLN A 167 12.04 7.92 -2.54
N TRP A 168 11.42 7.85 -1.37
CA TRP A 168 10.10 8.40 -1.11
C TRP A 168 10.22 9.75 -0.40
N ASN A 169 10.71 10.76 -1.14
CA ASN A 169 10.93 12.12 -0.64
C ASN A 169 9.61 12.94 -0.65
N PHE A 170 8.75 12.72 0.34
CA PHE A 170 7.42 13.32 0.42
C PHE A 170 7.41 14.80 0.88
N HIS A 171 8.50 15.30 1.48
CA HIS A 171 8.63 16.70 1.90
C HIS A 171 8.51 17.72 0.74
N THR A 172 8.67 17.28 -0.51
CA THR A 172 8.60 18.17 -1.68
C THR A 172 7.19 18.59 -2.06
N LEU A 173 6.15 17.95 -1.51
CA LEU A 173 4.76 18.24 -1.87
C LEU A 173 4.13 19.38 -1.06
N GLY A 174 4.79 19.93 -0.04
CA GLY A 174 4.24 21.00 0.82
C GLY A 174 2.97 20.62 1.60
N LEU A 175 2.50 19.37 1.47
CA LEU A 175 1.28 18.83 2.06
C LEU A 175 1.55 17.99 3.32
N VAL A 176 2.82 17.86 3.70
CA VAL A 176 3.26 17.04 4.82
C VAL A 176 2.70 17.52 6.15
N ASP A 177 2.67 18.84 6.33
CA ASP A 177 2.14 19.45 7.55
C ASP A 177 0.61 19.51 7.56
N VAL A 178 -0.02 19.26 6.40
CA VAL A 178 -1.47 19.37 6.17
C VAL A 178 -2.16 18.03 6.36
N PHE A 179 -1.57 16.93 5.86
CA PHE A 179 -2.18 15.61 5.89
C PHE A 179 -1.41 14.64 6.79
N PRO A 180 -2.11 13.82 7.59
CA PRO A 180 -1.47 12.90 8.52
C PRO A 180 -0.67 11.82 7.79
N GLY A 181 0.31 11.22 8.47
CA GLY A 181 1.20 10.18 7.92
C GLY A 181 0.50 9.00 7.21
N ARG A 182 -0.76 8.75 7.55
CA ARG A 182 -1.64 7.78 6.89
C ARG A 182 -1.81 8.02 5.38
N TYR A 183 -1.84 9.27 4.93
CA TYR A 183 -1.98 9.57 3.51
C TYR A 183 -0.75 9.13 2.71
N PHE A 184 0.46 9.34 3.26
CA PHE A 184 1.70 8.94 2.57
C PHE A 184 1.83 7.42 2.41
N GLN A 185 1.25 6.66 3.35
CA GLN A 185 1.15 5.20 3.19
C GLN A 185 0.22 4.81 2.04
N VAL A 186 -0.89 5.55 1.86
CA VAL A 186 -1.84 5.33 0.76
C VAL A 186 -1.21 5.70 -0.59
N GLU A 187 -0.44 6.77 -0.66
CA GLU A 187 0.30 7.13 -1.88
C GLU A 187 1.36 6.08 -2.24
N ALA A 188 2.15 5.61 -1.26
CA ALA A 188 3.13 4.54 -1.49
C ALA A 188 2.47 3.22 -1.92
N LEU A 189 1.29 2.91 -1.37
CA LEU A 189 0.43 1.80 -1.82
C LEU A 189 0.07 1.92 -3.31
N HIS A 190 -0.37 3.10 -3.74
CA HIS A 190 -0.74 3.34 -5.14
C HIS A 190 0.47 3.38 -6.07
N ASP A 191 1.58 4.01 -5.68
CA ASP A 191 2.83 3.96 -6.46
C ASP A 191 3.30 2.52 -6.65
N CYS A 192 3.26 1.70 -5.60
CA CYS A 192 3.64 0.29 -5.66
C CYS A 192 2.76 -0.48 -6.66
N LEU A 193 1.44 -0.29 -6.59
CA LEU A 193 0.49 -0.89 -7.52
C LEU A 193 0.78 -0.47 -8.97
N ILE A 194 0.96 0.82 -9.23
CA ILE A 194 1.15 1.36 -10.57
C ILE A 194 2.51 0.93 -11.15
N ARG A 195 3.57 1.03 -10.35
CA ARG A 195 4.96 0.81 -10.81
C ARG A 195 5.32 -0.67 -11.00
N TYR A 196 4.72 -1.57 -10.22
CA TYR A 196 5.10 -2.98 -10.20
C TYR A 196 3.95 -3.94 -10.55
N GLY A 197 2.74 -3.42 -10.76
CA GLY A 197 1.55 -4.25 -10.94
C GLY A 197 1.54 -5.10 -12.22
N ASP A 198 2.31 -4.75 -13.25
CA ASP A 198 2.50 -5.56 -14.46
C ASP A 198 3.60 -6.61 -14.35
N GLN A 199 4.48 -6.48 -13.36
CA GLN A 199 5.62 -7.38 -13.13
C GLN A 199 5.28 -8.48 -12.11
N THR A 200 4.11 -8.42 -11.48
CA THR A 200 3.73 -9.30 -10.39
C THR A 200 2.33 -9.87 -10.56
N GLU A 201 2.14 -11.16 -10.25
CA GLU A 201 0.77 -11.69 -10.15
C GLU A 201 0.12 -11.25 -8.83
N TRP A 202 0.87 -11.32 -7.73
CA TRP A 202 0.38 -11.01 -6.39
C TRP A 202 1.22 -9.95 -5.71
N LEU A 203 0.55 -8.91 -5.22
CA LEU A 203 1.17 -7.76 -4.58
C LEU A 203 0.64 -7.61 -3.15
N GLY A 204 1.52 -7.38 -2.18
CA GLY A 204 1.15 -7.06 -0.80
C GLY A 204 1.86 -5.81 -0.31
N MET A 205 1.27 -5.15 0.69
CA MET A 205 1.90 -4.03 1.41
C MET A 205 1.89 -4.31 2.90
N PHE A 206 3.09 -4.39 3.48
CA PHE A 206 3.31 -4.87 4.84
C PHE A 206 4.24 -3.90 5.58
N ASP A 207 3.99 -3.70 6.86
CA ASP A 207 4.93 -3.01 7.74
C ASP A 207 6.11 -3.96 8.08
N LEU A 208 7.27 -3.42 8.48
CA LEU A 208 8.46 -4.25 8.79
C LEU A 208 8.29 -5.18 10.01
N ASP A 209 7.30 -4.90 10.85
CA ASP A 209 6.90 -5.72 11.99
C ASP A 209 5.79 -6.72 11.64
N GLU A 210 5.37 -6.80 10.38
CA GLU A 210 4.32 -7.70 9.91
C GLU A 210 4.88 -8.83 9.06
N TYR A 211 4.49 -10.06 9.43
CA TYR A 211 4.98 -11.30 8.84
C TYR A 211 3.79 -12.16 8.40
N ILE A 212 3.84 -12.69 7.17
CA ILE A 212 2.90 -13.72 6.71
C ILE A 212 3.54 -15.09 6.87
N VAL A 213 2.98 -15.90 7.76
CA VAL A 213 3.58 -17.17 8.20
C VAL A 213 2.71 -18.34 7.73
N PRO A 214 3.18 -19.18 6.80
CA PRO A 214 2.53 -20.45 6.49
C PRO A 214 2.46 -21.34 7.73
N LEU A 215 1.31 -21.99 7.96
CA LEU A 215 1.10 -22.82 9.15
C LEU A 215 1.51 -24.28 8.94
N HIS A 216 1.61 -24.73 7.70
CA HIS A 216 2.03 -26.07 7.36
C HIS A 216 3.54 -26.12 7.12
N PRO A 217 4.25 -27.10 7.71
CA PRO A 217 5.68 -27.27 7.46
C PRO A 217 5.99 -27.36 5.97
N TYR A 218 7.04 -26.65 5.54
CA TYR A 218 7.55 -26.64 4.16
C TYR A 218 6.61 -26.08 3.09
N GLN A 219 5.39 -25.66 3.42
CA GLN A 219 4.50 -24.97 2.49
C GLN A 219 4.87 -23.48 2.43
N THR A 220 5.07 -22.95 1.22
CA THR A 220 5.26 -21.51 1.00
C THR A 220 3.92 -20.79 0.89
N ILE A 221 3.92 -19.45 0.95
CA ILE A 221 2.71 -18.68 0.66
C ILE A 221 2.28 -18.86 -0.79
N VAL A 222 3.25 -19.05 -1.69
CA VAL A 222 3.04 -19.26 -3.12
C VAL A 222 2.28 -20.57 -3.32
N ASP A 223 2.76 -21.67 -2.74
CA ASP A 223 2.08 -22.97 -2.78
C ASP A 223 0.64 -22.85 -2.27
N TYR A 224 0.48 -22.25 -1.07
CA TYR A 224 -0.84 -22.06 -0.47
C TYR A 224 -1.78 -21.26 -1.37
N VAL A 225 -1.31 -20.16 -1.98
CA VAL A 225 -2.13 -19.32 -2.83
C VAL A 225 -2.50 -20.03 -4.13
N TYR A 226 -1.58 -20.74 -4.78
CA TYR A 226 -1.86 -21.46 -6.02
C TYR A 226 -2.80 -22.65 -5.80
N GLU A 227 -2.58 -23.45 -4.77
CA GLU A 227 -3.41 -24.60 -4.43
C GLU A 227 -4.87 -24.21 -4.14
N ASN A 228 -5.07 -23.09 -3.44
CA ASN A 228 -6.40 -22.68 -2.98
C ASN A 228 -7.10 -21.70 -3.93
N PHE A 229 -6.34 -20.86 -4.63
CA PHE A 229 -6.86 -19.71 -5.38
C PHE A 229 -6.31 -19.56 -6.81
N GLY A 230 -5.28 -20.30 -7.23
CA GLY A 230 -4.59 -20.10 -8.50
C GLY A 230 -5.54 -20.08 -9.72
N ARG A 231 -6.49 -21.02 -9.76
CA ARG A 231 -7.50 -21.14 -10.84
C ARG A 231 -8.71 -20.20 -10.69
N ARG A 232 -8.82 -19.48 -9.58
CA ARG A 232 -9.98 -18.62 -9.31
C ARG A 232 -9.77 -17.24 -9.91
N ILE A 233 -10.83 -16.67 -10.50
CA ILE A 233 -10.83 -15.26 -10.91
C ILE A 233 -11.18 -14.42 -9.69
N ILE A 234 -10.17 -14.13 -8.88
CA ILE A 234 -10.28 -13.24 -7.71
C ILE A 234 -9.26 -12.12 -7.81
N GLY A 235 -9.65 -10.91 -7.39
CA GLY A 235 -8.77 -9.75 -7.38
C GLY A 235 -8.01 -9.53 -6.08
N SER A 236 -8.38 -10.22 -5.00
CA SER A 236 -7.67 -10.13 -3.72
C SER A 236 -7.94 -11.31 -2.80
N ILE A 237 -7.01 -11.57 -1.87
CA ILE A 237 -7.17 -12.44 -0.72
C ILE A 237 -7.09 -11.56 0.52
N SER A 238 -8.13 -11.57 1.36
CA SER A 238 -8.15 -10.83 2.63
C SER A 238 -7.99 -11.78 3.80
N PHE A 239 -7.09 -11.42 4.72
CA PHE A 239 -6.86 -12.14 5.97
C PHE A 239 -6.72 -11.14 7.12
N ARG A 240 -6.80 -11.65 8.34
CA ARG A 240 -6.72 -10.85 9.55
C ARG A 240 -5.41 -11.12 10.26
N SER A 241 -4.67 -10.06 10.57
CA SER A 241 -3.45 -10.19 11.36
C SER A 241 -3.75 -10.63 12.80
N LEU A 242 -2.75 -11.23 13.43
CA LEU A 242 -2.71 -11.51 14.85
C LEU A 242 -1.50 -10.76 15.43
N PHE A 243 -1.61 -10.28 16.67
CA PHE A 243 -0.50 -9.62 17.35
C PHE A 243 0.31 -10.66 18.12
N PHE A 244 1.63 -10.58 18.02
CA PHE A 244 2.59 -11.41 18.73
C PHE A 244 3.49 -10.49 19.55
N CYS A 245 3.10 -10.25 20.80
CA CYS A 245 3.79 -9.52 21.89
C CYS A 245 2.72 -8.96 22.86
N SER A 246 3.09 -8.71 24.14
CA SER A 246 2.29 -7.83 25.00
C SER A 246 2.44 -6.37 24.52
N LYS A 247 1.44 -5.52 24.77
CA LYS A 247 1.61 -4.06 24.55
C LYS A 247 2.59 -3.43 25.53
N ASN A 248 2.86 -4.11 26.64
CA ASN A 248 3.64 -3.57 27.73
C ASN A 248 5.01 -4.25 27.75
N SER A 249 6.05 -3.53 27.33
CA SER A 249 7.41 -4.08 27.27
C SER A 249 7.95 -4.52 28.64
N SER A 250 7.36 -4.06 29.74
CA SER A 250 7.70 -4.54 31.08
C SER A 250 7.31 -6.00 31.31
N GLU A 251 6.24 -6.47 30.67
CA GLU A 251 5.70 -7.84 30.76
C GLU A 251 6.43 -8.83 29.85
N TYR A 252 7.37 -8.36 29.02
CA TYR A 252 8.16 -9.24 28.17
C TYR A 252 9.00 -10.21 29.02
N THR A 253 8.98 -11.47 28.60
CA THR A 253 9.90 -12.52 29.05
C THR A 253 11.36 -12.11 28.82
N PRO A 254 12.33 -12.71 29.53
CA PRO A 254 13.75 -12.48 29.27
C PRO A 254 14.13 -12.66 27.78
N GLU A 255 13.55 -13.67 27.13
CA GLU A 255 13.74 -13.97 25.71
C GLU A 255 13.17 -12.86 24.81
N GLU A 256 11.96 -12.38 25.10
CA GLU A 256 11.36 -11.26 24.37
C GLU A 256 12.13 -9.95 24.57
N LYS A 257 12.80 -9.76 25.71
CA LYS A 257 13.67 -8.60 25.99
C LYS A 257 15.03 -8.70 25.31
N ASP A 258 15.49 -9.89 24.94
CA ASP A 258 16.80 -10.09 24.31
C ASP A 258 16.81 -9.55 22.87
N THR A 259 17.19 -8.28 22.73
CA THR A 259 17.27 -7.63 21.43
C THR A 259 18.32 -8.23 20.50
N ARG A 260 19.20 -9.13 20.95
CA ARG A 260 20.15 -9.84 20.06
C ARG A 260 19.44 -10.91 19.22
N ARG A 261 18.29 -11.40 19.68
CA ARG A 261 17.43 -12.34 18.95
C ARG A 261 16.63 -11.63 17.86
N LEU A 262 16.25 -12.41 16.84
CA LEU A 262 15.38 -11.97 15.76
C LEU A 262 13.95 -11.73 16.28
N THR A 263 13.19 -10.80 15.67
CA THR A 263 11.78 -10.54 16.03
C THR A 263 10.93 -11.81 16.06
N ILE A 264 11.03 -12.66 15.03
CA ILE A 264 10.36 -13.96 14.93
C ILE A 264 10.78 -14.97 16.00
N GLU A 265 11.96 -14.84 16.61
CA GLU A 265 12.43 -15.71 17.70
C GLU A 265 11.96 -15.20 19.07
N ARG A 266 11.77 -13.89 19.19
CA ARG A 266 11.32 -13.22 20.40
C ARG A 266 9.83 -13.41 20.60
N PHE A 267 9.04 -13.23 19.54
CA PHE A 267 7.59 -13.16 19.63
C PHE A 267 6.92 -14.37 18.98
N ILE A 268 7.06 -15.53 19.62
CA ILE A 268 6.49 -16.81 19.15
C ILE A 268 5.08 -17.08 19.66
N PHE A 269 4.63 -16.36 20.70
CA PHE A 269 3.28 -16.50 21.25
C PHE A 269 2.40 -15.31 20.87
N ARG A 270 1.18 -15.61 20.44
CA ARG A 270 0.17 -14.58 20.18
C ARG A 270 -0.21 -13.87 21.48
N ALA A 271 -0.53 -12.59 21.37
CA ALA A 271 -1.11 -11.82 22.46
C ALA A 271 -2.41 -12.49 22.96
N PRO A 272 -2.73 -12.44 24.27
CA PRO A 272 -3.98 -12.98 24.79
C PRO A 272 -5.22 -12.45 24.06
N HIS A 273 -6.29 -13.24 24.02
CA HIS A 273 -7.50 -12.95 23.21
C HIS A 273 -8.16 -11.59 23.53
N GLU A 274 -7.95 -11.08 24.73
CA GLU A 274 -8.41 -9.78 25.21
C GLU A 274 -7.74 -8.61 24.46
N TYR A 275 -6.55 -8.84 23.89
CA TYR A 275 -5.81 -7.86 23.09
C TYR A 275 -6.30 -7.92 21.63
N LYS A 276 -7.45 -7.27 21.39
CA LYS A 276 -8.05 -6.83 20.11
C LYS A 276 -7.78 -7.67 18.85
N LYS A 277 -8.87 -8.08 18.18
CA LYS A 277 -8.89 -8.55 16.78
C LYS A 277 -7.96 -7.70 15.89
N GLY A 278 -6.99 -8.32 15.21
CA GLY A 278 -6.02 -7.61 14.38
C GLY A 278 -6.62 -6.96 13.12
N ARG A 279 -5.73 -6.37 12.32
CA ARG A 279 -6.10 -5.54 11.17
C ARG A 279 -6.30 -6.40 9.93
N LYS A 280 -7.11 -5.92 9.00
CA LYS A 280 -7.22 -6.58 7.68
C LYS A 280 -5.94 -6.34 6.90
N LYS A 281 -5.45 -7.40 6.30
CA LYS A 281 -4.30 -7.44 5.40
C LYS A 281 -4.71 -8.18 4.14
N TYR A 282 -3.96 -7.93 3.07
CA TYR A 282 -4.38 -8.32 1.74
C TYR A 282 -3.17 -8.71 0.89
N LEU A 283 -3.41 -9.69 0.02
CA LEU A 283 -2.65 -9.90 -1.21
C LEU A 283 -3.59 -9.53 -2.35
N TYR A 284 -3.12 -8.70 -3.28
CA TYR A 284 -3.90 -8.17 -4.39
C TYR A 284 -3.41 -8.77 -5.70
N ARG A 285 -4.32 -9.03 -6.63
CA ARG A 285 -3.97 -9.16 -8.05
C ARG A 285 -4.10 -7.78 -8.70
N PRO A 286 -3.00 -7.12 -9.09
CA PRO A 286 -3.01 -5.72 -9.50
C PRO A 286 -4.06 -5.35 -10.55
N ARG A 287 -4.31 -6.23 -11.52
CA ARG A 287 -5.23 -5.99 -12.65
C ARG A 287 -6.71 -5.85 -12.25
N PHE A 288 -7.08 -6.21 -11.03
CA PHE A 288 -8.44 -6.08 -10.51
C PHE A 288 -8.57 -4.94 -9.49
N VAL A 289 -7.50 -4.20 -9.20
CA VAL A 289 -7.50 -3.19 -8.15
C VAL A 289 -7.87 -1.82 -8.72
N GLN A 290 -9.00 -1.28 -8.25
CA GLN A 290 -9.45 0.08 -8.60
C GLN A 290 -8.97 1.13 -7.60
N TYR A 291 -8.85 0.75 -6.33
CA TYR A 291 -8.43 1.66 -5.26
C TYR A 291 -7.88 0.92 -4.06
N LEU A 292 -6.85 1.49 -3.42
CA LEU A 292 -6.24 0.97 -2.20
C LEU A 292 -6.30 1.99 -1.06
N SER A 293 -6.52 1.49 0.15
CA SER A 293 -6.32 2.19 1.41
C SER A 293 -5.74 1.20 2.42
N ILE A 294 -5.11 1.70 3.49
CA ILE A 294 -4.41 0.86 4.49
C ILE A 294 -5.23 -0.38 4.95
N HIS A 295 -6.56 -0.24 5.07
CA HIS A 295 -7.44 -1.33 5.50
C HIS A 295 -8.66 -1.57 4.60
N ASN A 296 -8.76 -0.87 3.47
CA ASN A 296 -9.90 -0.98 2.55
C ASN A 296 -9.37 -1.09 1.11
N GLN A 297 -10.16 -1.71 0.25
CA GLN A 297 -9.84 -1.87 -1.15
C GLN A 297 -11.12 -1.80 -1.96
N ILE A 298 -11.01 -1.39 -3.22
CA ILE A 298 -12.05 -1.55 -4.23
C ILE A 298 -11.47 -2.45 -5.31
N ILE A 299 -12.13 -3.59 -5.49
CA ILE A 299 -11.79 -4.59 -6.50
C ILE A 299 -12.89 -4.59 -7.56
N GLY A 300 -12.50 -4.59 -8.83
CA GLY A 300 -13.38 -4.57 -10.00
C GLY A 300 -13.23 -5.80 -10.87
#